data_AF-A0A243Q3M0-F1
#
_entry.id   AF-A0A243Q3M0-F1
#
_cell.length_a   1.000
_cell.length_b   1.000
_cell.length_c   1.000
_cell.angle_alpha   90.00
_cell.angle_beta   90.00
_cell.angle_gamma   90.00
#
_symmetry.space_group_name_H-M   'P 1'
#
loop_
_entity.id
_entity.type
_entity.pdbx_description
1 polymer ?
#
loop_
_entity_poly.entity_id
_entity_poly.type
_entity_poly.pdbx_seq_one_letter_code
_entity_poly.pdbx_strand_id
1 'polypeptide(L)'
;MTVIDMTMTGPTMPAPGAATATPAGFATAIAMAEAAVDRNPLWWNEIRVNADDPLDAAFCSSTLLGALLQSAAHRLGVPAADVWAHIRRTGELPL
;
A
#
# COMPACT_ATOMS: atom_id res chain seq x y z
N MET A 1 -13.20 -42.26 44.54
CA MET A 1 -11.90 -42.53 43.90
C MET A 1 -11.87 -41.70 42.62
N THR A 2 -11.29 -40.50 42.71
CA THR A 2 -11.30 -39.51 41.62
C THR A 2 -10.03 -39.71 40.80
N VAL A 3 -10.17 -40.11 39.53
CA VAL A 3 -9.04 -40.18 38.60
C VAL A 3 -8.98 -38.84 37.89
N ILE A 4 -7.91 -38.08 38.12
CA ILE A 4 -7.58 -36.87 37.38
C ILE A 4 -6.82 -37.33 36.13
N ASP A 5 -7.47 -37.28 34.97
CA ASP A 5 -6.79 -37.43 33.69
C ASP A 5 -6.02 -36.13 33.43
N MET A 6 -4.71 -36.19 33.62
CA MET A 6 -3.77 -35.11 33.34
C MET A 6 -3.28 -35.28 31.90
N THR A 7 -4.13 -34.95 30.93
CA THR A 7 -3.73 -34.88 29.53
C THR A 7 -2.85 -33.66 29.34
N MET A 8 -1.53 -33.87 29.42
CA MET A 8 -0.50 -32.91 29.03
C MET A 8 -0.63 -32.66 27.52
N THR A 9 -1.38 -31.63 27.14
CA THR A 9 -1.39 -31.09 25.77
C THR A 9 -0.01 -30.52 25.49
N GLY A 10 0.82 -31.27 24.77
CA GLY A 10 2.11 -30.79 24.28
C GLY A 10 1.94 -29.51 23.44
N PRO A 11 2.99 -28.68 23.30
CA PRO A 11 2.90 -27.45 22.52
C PRO A 11 2.53 -27.80 21.07
N THR A 12 1.36 -27.37 20.64
CA THR A 12 0.93 -27.40 19.23
C THR A 12 1.98 -26.69 18.39
N MET A 13 2.83 -27.44 17.69
CA MET A 13 3.68 -26.84 16.65
C MET A 13 2.77 -26.30 15.54
N PRO A 14 2.88 -25.01 15.16
CA PRO A 14 2.15 -24.49 14.02
C PRO A 14 2.62 -25.23 12.76
N ALA A 15 1.66 -25.71 11.97
CA ALA A 15 1.94 -26.39 10.71
C ALA A 15 2.80 -25.50 9.78
N PRO A 16 3.84 -26.04 9.13
CA PRO A 16 4.65 -25.29 8.16
C PRO A 16 3.81 -25.12 6.88
N GLY A 17 3.04 -24.05 6.81
CA GLY A 17 2.18 -23.79 5.66
C GLY A 17 1.04 -22.80 5.85
N ALA A 18 0.93 -22.13 7.01
CA ALA A 18 0.14 -20.91 7.07
C ALA A 18 0.89 -19.82 6.29
N ALA A 19 0.77 -19.83 4.96
CA ALA A 19 1.00 -18.63 4.18
C ALA A 19 0.17 -17.54 4.85
N THR A 20 0.84 -16.60 5.49
CA THR A 20 0.21 -15.41 6.06
C THR A 20 -0.67 -14.83 4.97
N ALA A 21 -1.98 -14.95 5.12
CA ALA A 21 -2.92 -14.42 4.15
C ALA A 21 -2.56 -12.94 3.98
N THR A 22 -2.10 -12.59 2.78
CA THR A 22 -1.79 -11.22 2.42
C THR A 22 -2.98 -10.36 2.83
N PRO A 23 -2.78 -9.31 3.65
CA PRO A 23 -3.87 -8.47 4.10
C PRO A 23 -4.73 -8.02 2.90
N ALA A 24 -6.05 -8.06 3.06
CA ALA A 24 -6.95 -7.53 2.04
C ALA A 24 -6.49 -6.11 1.65
N GLY A 25 -6.40 -5.85 0.35
CA GLY A 25 -5.92 -4.56 -0.18
C GLY A 25 -4.42 -4.46 -0.50
N PHE A 26 -3.57 -5.35 0.02
CA PHE A 26 -2.13 -5.31 -0.28
C PHE A 26 -1.83 -5.67 -1.75
N ALA A 27 -2.59 -6.58 -2.34
CA ALA A 27 -2.49 -6.87 -3.77
C ALA A 27 -2.89 -5.67 -4.64
N THR A 28 -3.96 -4.95 -4.24
CA THR A 28 -4.41 -3.71 -4.87
C THR A 28 -3.32 -2.63 -4.78
N ALA A 29 -2.71 -2.46 -3.62
CA ALA A 29 -1.60 -1.55 -3.40
C ALA A 29 -0.37 -1.86 -4.28
N ILE A 30 -0.01 -3.14 -4.44
CA ILE A 30 1.10 -3.54 -5.33
C ILE A 30 0.74 -3.28 -6.79
N ALA A 31 -0.42 -3.74 -7.25
CA ALA A 31 -0.84 -3.57 -8.65
C ALA A 31 -0.85 -2.10 -9.07
N MET A 32 -1.22 -1.22 -8.15
CA MET A 32 -1.14 0.19 -8.46
C MET A 32 0.27 0.78 -8.34
N ALA A 33 1.09 0.34 -7.39
CA ALA A 33 2.49 0.76 -7.32
C ALA A 33 3.20 0.43 -8.65
N GLU A 34 2.89 -0.72 -9.23
CA GLU A 34 3.31 -1.11 -10.58
C GLU A 34 2.75 -0.14 -11.64
N ALA A 35 1.46 0.18 -11.59
CA ALA A 35 0.86 1.17 -12.50
C ALA A 35 1.49 2.57 -12.42
N ALA A 36 1.93 3.00 -11.23
CA ALA A 36 2.66 4.25 -11.04
C ALA A 36 4.08 4.19 -11.63
N VAL A 37 4.80 3.09 -11.42
CA VAL A 37 6.14 2.87 -12.00
C VAL A 37 6.07 2.91 -13.53
N ASP A 38 5.05 2.28 -14.11
CA ASP A 38 4.82 2.25 -15.56
C ASP A 38 4.20 3.53 -16.11
N ARG A 39 3.90 4.52 -15.25
CA ARG A 39 3.24 5.78 -15.61
C ARG A 39 1.95 5.56 -16.41
N ASN A 40 1.18 4.55 -16.03
CA ASN A 40 -0.05 4.17 -16.71
C ASN A 40 -1.29 4.64 -15.92
N PRO A 41 -1.80 5.86 -16.19
CA PRO A 41 -2.93 6.43 -15.46
C PRO A 41 -4.27 5.74 -15.74
N LEU A 42 -4.41 5.00 -16.85
CA LEU A 42 -5.60 4.20 -17.15
C LEU A 42 -5.67 3.00 -16.22
N TRP A 43 -4.58 2.24 -16.14
CA TRP A 43 -4.46 1.08 -15.25
C TRP A 43 -4.62 1.48 -13.78
N TRP A 44 -4.02 2.60 -13.38
CA TRP A 44 -4.21 3.17 -12.06
C TRP A 44 -5.69 3.47 -11.75
N ASN A 45 -6.41 4.10 -12.70
CA ASN A 45 -7.82 4.42 -12.51
C ASN A 45 -8.72 3.18 -12.49
N GLU A 46 -8.40 2.16 -13.29
CA GLU A 46 -9.10 0.88 -13.26
C GLU A 46 -8.99 0.23 -11.87
N ILE A 47 -7.80 0.19 -11.28
CA ILE A 47 -7.62 -0.38 -9.95
C ILE A 47 -8.37 0.44 -8.89
N ARG A 48 -8.31 1.78 -8.97
CA ARG A 48 -9.00 2.66 -8.03
C ARG A 48 -10.54 2.54 -8.09
N VAL A 49 -11.11 2.39 -9.28
CA VAL A 49 -12.58 2.27 -9.48
C VAL A 49 -13.10 0.92 -8.99
N ASN A 50 -12.29 -0.13 -9.11
CA ASN A 50 -12.65 -1.49 -8.73
C ASN A 50 -12.14 -1.89 -7.34
N ALA A 51 -11.61 -0.95 -6.56
CA ALA A 51 -11.19 -1.22 -5.18
C ALA A 51 -12.44 -1.39 -4.29
N ASP A 52 -12.58 -2.58 -3.70
CA ASP A 52 -13.72 -2.91 -2.83
C ASP A 52 -13.73 -2.10 -1.52
N ASP A 53 -12.56 -1.65 -1.05
CA ASP A 53 -12.39 -0.86 0.18
C ASP A 53 -12.01 0.60 -0.14
N PRO A 54 -12.78 1.61 0.31
CA PRO A 54 -12.41 3.02 0.24
C PRO A 54 -11.05 3.36 0.89
N LEU A 55 -10.64 2.62 1.93
CA LEU A 55 -9.33 2.76 2.56
C LEU A 55 -8.20 2.36 1.63
N ASP A 56 -8.41 1.30 0.83
CA ASP A 56 -7.44 0.90 -0.18
C ASP A 56 -7.27 2.06 -1.16
N ALA A 57 -8.34 2.58 -1.74
CA ALA A 57 -8.30 3.70 -2.69
C ALA A 57 -7.59 4.97 -2.13
N ALA A 58 -7.70 5.24 -0.83
CA ALA A 58 -7.03 6.37 -0.17
C ALA A 58 -5.53 6.12 0.06
N PHE A 59 -5.16 4.93 0.56
CA PHE A 59 -3.76 4.50 0.69
C PHE A 59 -3.07 4.56 -0.67
N CYS A 60 -3.77 3.97 -1.63
CA CYS A 60 -3.46 3.95 -3.03
C CYS A 60 -3.10 5.35 -3.57
N SER A 61 -4.04 6.28 -3.50
CA SER A 61 -3.87 7.66 -3.99
C SER A 61 -2.71 8.38 -3.31
N SER A 62 -2.49 8.11 -2.02
CA SER A 62 -1.38 8.68 -1.26
C SER A 62 -0.01 8.19 -1.75
N THR A 63 0.09 6.91 -2.13
CA THR A 63 1.31 6.33 -2.69
C THR A 63 1.67 6.93 -4.05
N LEU A 64 0.70 7.12 -4.96
CA LEU A 64 0.98 7.81 -6.24
C LEU A 64 1.49 9.22 -6.01
N LEU A 65 0.81 9.95 -5.13
CA LEU A 65 1.19 11.32 -4.81
C LEU A 65 2.62 11.38 -4.30
N GLY A 66 3.03 10.44 -3.42
CA GLY A 66 4.42 10.29 -2.99
C GLY A 66 5.39 10.07 -4.14
N ALA A 67 5.07 9.16 -5.07
CA ALA A 67 5.91 8.87 -6.23
C ALA A 67 6.02 10.07 -7.19
N LEU A 68 4.94 10.80 -7.43
CA LEU A 68 4.92 12.01 -8.26
C LEU A 68 5.74 13.13 -7.62
N LEU A 69 5.59 13.34 -6.31
CA LEU A 69 6.40 14.30 -5.54
C LEU A 69 7.89 13.98 -5.64
N GLN A 70 8.26 12.72 -5.43
CA GLN A 70 9.65 12.29 -5.50
C GLN A 70 10.21 12.44 -6.93
N SER A 71 9.45 12.08 -7.96
CA SER A 71 9.86 12.26 -9.35
C SER A 71 10.09 13.74 -9.69
N ALA A 72 9.16 14.63 -9.33
CA ALA A 72 9.29 16.06 -9.56
C ALA A 72 10.49 16.65 -8.80
N ALA A 73 10.68 16.27 -7.54
CA ALA A 73 11.82 16.65 -6.72
C ALA A 73 13.16 16.28 -7.38
N HIS A 74 13.27 15.05 -7.88
CA HIS A 74 14.45 14.59 -8.61
C HIS A 74 14.70 15.38 -9.90
N ARG A 75 13.66 15.68 -10.70
CA ARG A 75 13.82 16.46 -11.94
C ARG A 75 14.25 17.90 -11.67
N LEU A 76 13.70 18.51 -10.63
CA LEU A 76 13.94 19.91 -10.27
C LEU A 76 15.20 20.11 -9.42
N GLY A 77 15.79 19.03 -8.88
CA GLY A 77 16.95 19.09 -8.00
C GLY A 77 16.63 19.71 -6.63
N VAL A 78 15.39 19.61 -6.17
CA VAL A 78 14.90 20.20 -4.92
C VAL A 78 14.37 19.14 -3.96
N PRO A 79 14.29 19.42 -2.65
CA PRO A 79 13.59 18.55 -1.69
C PRO A 79 12.12 18.30 -2.06
N ALA A 80 11.64 17.07 -1.86
CA ALA A 80 10.23 16.71 -2.08
C ALA A 80 9.25 17.51 -1.18
N ALA A 81 9.72 17.96 -0.01
CA ALA A 81 8.96 18.84 0.87
C ALA A 81 8.64 20.19 0.21
N ASP A 82 9.55 20.72 -0.62
CA ASP A 82 9.35 22.00 -1.31
C ASP A 82 8.36 21.86 -2.47
N VAL A 83 8.41 20.74 -3.19
CA VAL A 83 7.40 20.37 -4.20
C VAL A 83 6.02 20.26 -3.55
N TRP A 84 5.93 19.60 -2.40
CA TRP A 84 4.67 19.47 -1.66
C TRP A 84 4.15 20.83 -1.16
N ALA A 85 5.04 21.68 -0.65
CA ALA A 85 4.68 23.03 -0.22
C ALA A 85 4.19 23.90 -1.38
N HIS A 86 4.75 23.72 -2.58
CA HIS A 86 4.26 24.38 -3.80
C HIS A 86 2.83 23.91 -4.13
N ILE A 87 2.61 22.59 -4.26
CA ILE A 87 1.29 22.02 -4.58
C ILE A 87 0.23 22.48 -3.58
N ARG A 88 0.52 22.51 -2.27
CA ARG A 88 -0.45 22.99 -1.28
C ARG A 88 -0.81 24.46 -1.40
N ARG A 89 0.07 25.27 -2.00
CA ARG A 89 -0.12 26.70 -2.20
C ARG A 89 -0.82 27.01 -3.51
N THR A 90 -0.53 26.26 -4.57
CA THR A 90 -0.96 26.56 -5.94
C THR A 90 -2.02 25.58 -6.47
N GLY A 91 -2.12 24.38 -5.89
CA GLY A 91 -2.92 23.29 -6.44
C GLY A 91 -2.28 22.60 -7.64
N GLU A 92 -1.08 23.00 -8.05
CA GLU A 92 -0.45 22.58 -9.30
C GLU A 92 0.85 21.82 -9.05
N LEU A 93 1.11 20.80 -9.88
CA LEU A 93 2.37 20.07 -9.86
C LEU A 93 3.42 20.90 -10.63
N PRO A 94 4.57 21.23 -10.02
CA PRO A 94 5.63 21.94 -10.75
C PRO A 94 6.22 20.99 -11.81
N LEU A 95 6.15 21.41 -13.08
CA LEU A 95 6.54 20.63 -14.26
C LEU A 95 8.07 20.50 -14.38
#